data_AF-A0AAV7DJ50-F1
#
_entry.id   AF-A0AAV7DJ50-F1
#
_cell.length_a   1.000
_cell.length_b   1.000
_cell.length_c   1.000
_cell.angle_alpha   90.00
_cell.angle_beta   90.00
_cell.angle_gamma   90.00
#
_symmetry.space_group_name_H-M   'P 1'
#
loop_
_entity.id
_entity.type
_entity.pdbx_description
1 polymer ?
#
loop_
_entity_poly.entity_id
_entity_poly.type
_entity_poly.pdbx_seq_one_letter_code
_entity_poly.pdbx_strand_id
1 'polypeptide(L)'
;MYTTFSQTYFLHYYQALWAIFGEGTQLNVLSGEVKPPFVVIYRPSEEELKTDKATIVCAATDFNPRPLTVEWIVDEAQRTTGVQASPVSKQTDNLYMKTSHLSMTASEYKAKQTISCTVTHQGKVITQTLKTSEC
;
A
#
# COMPACT_ATOMS: atom_id res chain seq x y z
N MET A 1 31.75 -0.85 -10.44
CA MET A 1 31.96 0.57 -10.80
C MET A 1 30.97 0.83 -11.92
N TYR A 2 29.76 1.31 -11.61
CA TYR A 2 28.66 1.39 -12.59
C TYR A 2 28.43 2.85 -12.96
N THR A 3 28.61 3.14 -14.24
CA THR A 3 28.46 4.48 -14.83
C THR A 3 27.00 4.66 -15.24
N THR A 4 26.27 5.54 -14.55
CA THR A 4 24.90 5.92 -14.92
C THR A 4 24.96 7.03 -15.97
N PHE A 5 24.45 6.79 -17.18
CA PHE A 5 24.25 7.86 -18.16
C PHE A 5 22.80 8.35 -18.09
N SER A 6 22.64 9.60 -17.64
CA SER A 6 21.39 10.37 -17.74
C SER A 6 21.59 11.41 -18.83
N GLN A 7 20.77 11.40 -19.87
CA GLN A 7 20.75 12.46 -20.89
C GLN A 7 19.34 13.02 -21.03
N THR A 8 19.23 14.35 -20.95
CA THR A 8 18.00 15.11 -21.14
C THR A 8 18.17 15.96 -22.40
N TYR A 9 17.29 15.77 -23.38
CA TYR A 9 17.31 16.53 -24.63
C TYR A 9 16.45 17.79 -24.51
N PHE A 10 16.97 18.95 -24.92
CA PHE A 10 16.22 20.21 -25.00
C PHE A 10 16.32 20.80 -26.41
N LEU A 11 15.17 21.14 -27.02
CA LEU A 11 15.11 21.91 -28.25
C LEU A 11 15.09 23.41 -27.89
N HIS A 12 16.08 24.16 -28.34
CA HIS A 12 16.21 25.59 -28.06
C HIS A 12 15.62 26.41 -29.23
N TYR A 13 14.49 27.08 -29.00
CA TYR A 13 13.94 28.09 -29.91
C TYR A 13 13.81 29.41 -29.15
N TYR A 14 14.54 30.43 -29.60
CA TYR A 14 14.58 31.76 -28.99
C TYR A 14 13.28 32.51 -29.28
N GLN A 15 12.46 32.79 -28.25
CA GLN A 15 12.01 34.13 -27.82
C GLN A 15 10.83 34.07 -26.80
N ALA A 16 10.91 34.93 -25.77
CA ALA A 16 9.88 35.38 -24.80
C ALA A 16 9.48 34.52 -23.56
N LEU A 17 10.00 34.94 -22.39
CA LEU A 17 9.31 35.22 -21.11
C LEU A 17 8.33 34.22 -20.50
N TRP A 18 8.81 33.04 -20.05
CA TRP A 18 8.28 32.18 -18.96
C TRP A 18 8.67 30.73 -19.23
N ALA A 19 9.55 30.16 -18.39
CA ALA A 19 9.81 28.74 -18.45
C ALA A 19 8.67 28.00 -17.75
N ILE A 20 7.61 27.66 -18.48
CA ILE A 20 6.60 26.72 -17.98
C ILE A 20 7.20 25.32 -18.09
N PHE A 21 7.63 24.77 -16.97
CA PHE A 21 7.92 23.34 -16.90
C PHE A 21 6.61 22.62 -16.61
N GLY A 22 6.21 21.69 -17.48
CA GLY A 22 5.11 20.77 -17.19
C GLY A 22 5.47 19.83 -16.03
N GLU A 23 4.47 19.23 -15.39
CA GLU A 23 4.62 18.37 -14.20
C GLU A 23 5.53 17.14 -14.43
N GLY A 24 5.84 16.83 -15.69
CA GLY A 24 6.63 15.67 -16.08
C GLY A 24 5.81 14.38 -15.99
N THR A 25 5.74 13.61 -17.08
CA THR A 25 5.09 12.30 -17.05
C THR A 25 6.13 11.26 -16.66
N GLN A 26 6.05 10.74 -15.44
CA GLN A 26 6.85 9.58 -15.04
C GLN A 26 6.31 8.33 -15.74
N LEU A 27 6.98 7.91 -16.81
CA LEU A 27 6.73 6.65 -17.47
C LEU A 27 7.63 5.56 -16.87
N ASN A 28 7.05 4.67 -16.07
CA ASN A 28 7.77 3.53 -15.52
C ASN A 28 7.56 2.32 -16.46
N VAL A 29 8.45 2.13 -17.44
CA VAL A 29 8.41 0.96 -18.33
C VAL A 29 8.87 -0.26 -17.53
N LEU A 30 7.91 -1.09 -17.11
CA LEU A 30 8.15 -2.30 -16.35
C LEU A 30 8.57 -3.43 -17.30
N SER A 31 9.86 -3.58 -17.54
CA SER A 31 10.43 -4.63 -18.39
C SER A 31 10.59 -5.99 -17.66
N GLY A 32 9.62 -6.41 -16.85
CA GLY A 32 9.74 -7.63 -16.04
C GLY A 32 8.40 -8.31 -15.72
N GLU A 33 8.48 -9.53 -15.18
CA GLU A 33 7.31 -10.33 -14.78
C GLU A 33 6.52 -9.63 -13.67
N VAL A 34 5.20 -9.49 -13.88
CA VAL A 34 4.28 -8.95 -12.86
C VAL A 34 3.85 -10.08 -11.95
N LYS A 35 4.27 -10.01 -10.69
CA LYS A 35 3.89 -10.95 -9.64
C LYS A 35 2.92 -10.27 -8.66
N PRO A 36 1.69 -10.77 -8.50
CA PRO A 36 0.72 -10.19 -7.58
C PRO A 36 1.14 -10.40 -6.12
N PRO A 37 0.71 -9.53 -5.19
CA PRO A 37 0.98 -9.70 -3.77
C PRO A 37 0.23 -10.87 -3.17
N PHE A 38 0.89 -11.56 -2.25
CA PHE A 38 0.22 -12.40 -1.27
C PHE A 38 -0.23 -11.52 -0.11
N VAL A 39 -1.53 -11.49 0.17
CA VAL A 39 -2.13 -10.59 1.17
C VAL A 39 -2.65 -11.41 2.35
N VAL A 40 -2.22 -11.05 3.56
CA VAL A 40 -2.66 -11.65 4.82
C VAL A 40 -3.13 -10.56 5.77
N ILE A 41 -4.24 -10.83 6.46
CA ILE A 41 -4.78 -9.98 7.52
C ILE A 41 -4.62 -10.68 8.88
N TYR A 42 -4.03 -9.98 9.84
CA TYR A 42 -3.82 -10.46 11.20
C TYR A 42 -4.76 -9.72 12.16
N ARG A 43 -5.41 -10.51 13.02
CA ARG A 43 -6.29 -10.02 14.08
C ARG A 43 -5.48 -9.38 15.21
N PRO A 44 -6.09 -8.48 16.02
CA PRO A 44 -5.53 -8.05 17.29
C PRO A 44 -5.29 -9.26 18.20
N SER A 45 -4.29 -9.18 19.08
CA SER A 45 -4.09 -10.22 20.09
C SER A 45 -5.12 -10.09 21.22
N GLU A 46 -5.49 -11.20 21.85
CA GLU A 46 -6.41 -11.17 22.98
C GLU A 46 -5.88 -10.33 24.16
N GLU A 47 -4.55 -10.35 24.37
CA GLU A 47 -3.88 -9.53 25.37
C GLU A 47 -4.00 -8.03 25.06
N GLU A 48 -3.91 -7.62 23.79
CA GLU A 48 -4.11 -6.24 23.38
C GLU A 48 -5.55 -5.78 23.67
N LEU A 49 -6.53 -6.64 23.36
CA LEU A 49 -7.95 -6.35 23.57
C LEU A 49 -8.31 -6.15 25.05
N LYS A 50 -7.58 -6.78 25.97
CA LYS A 50 -7.74 -6.56 27.43
C LYS A 50 -7.32 -5.15 27.85
N THR A 51 -6.50 -4.48 27.06
CA THR A 51 -6.04 -3.10 27.30
C THR A 51 -6.88 -2.04 26.59
N ASP A 52 -8.07 -2.42 26.10
CA ASP A 52 -8.98 -1.60 25.27
C ASP A 52 -8.36 -1.09 23.96
N LYS A 53 -7.35 -1.78 23.44
CA LYS A 53 -6.70 -1.47 22.16
C LYS A 53 -6.89 -2.61 21.18
N ALA A 54 -6.94 -2.27 19.89
CA ALA A 54 -7.02 -3.24 18.82
C ALA A 54 -6.20 -2.75 17.63
N THR A 55 -5.20 -3.54 17.22
CA THR A 55 -4.40 -3.28 16.03
C THR A 55 -4.57 -4.42 15.02
N ILE A 56 -5.19 -4.12 13.89
CA ILE A 56 -5.32 -5.03 12.76
C ILE A 56 -4.14 -4.78 11.82
N VAL A 57 -3.52 -5.85 11.30
CA VAL A 57 -2.36 -5.74 10.40
C VAL A 57 -2.68 -6.37 9.06
N CYS A 58 -2.42 -5.66 7.97
CA CYS A 58 -2.46 -6.19 6.62
C CYS A 58 -1.05 -6.22 6.04
N ALA A 59 -0.56 -7.41 5.70
CA ALA A 59 0.73 -7.61 5.05
C ALA A 59 0.53 -8.02 3.59
N ALA A 60 1.13 -7.27 2.67
CA ALA A 60 1.24 -7.61 1.25
C ALA A 60 2.70 -7.98 0.96
N THR A 61 2.98 -9.25 0.63
CA THR A 61 4.33 -9.78 0.40
C THR A 61 4.51 -10.28 -1.03
N ASP A 62 5.77 -10.55 -1.41
CA ASP A 62 6.14 -11.29 -2.61
C ASP A 62 5.66 -10.71 -3.94
N PHE A 63 5.40 -9.40 -4.00
CA PHE A 63 4.93 -8.74 -5.23
C PHE A 63 6.05 -8.08 -6.02
N ASN A 64 5.82 -7.93 -7.31
CA ASN A 64 6.66 -7.14 -8.21
C ASN A 64 5.78 -6.60 -9.34
N PRO A 65 5.82 -5.31 -9.69
CA PRO A 65 6.79 -4.28 -9.29
C PRO A 65 6.37 -3.42 -8.08
N ARG A 66 7.24 -2.50 -7.67
CA ARG A 66 7.17 -1.72 -6.42
C ARG A 66 5.86 -0.98 -6.14
N PRO A 67 5.17 -0.32 -7.08
CA PRO A 67 4.00 0.50 -6.74
C PRO A 67 2.82 -0.35 -6.25
N LEU A 68 2.36 -0.06 -5.02
CA LEU A 68 1.24 -0.74 -4.37
C LEU A 68 0.53 0.19 -3.38
N THR A 69 -0.79 0.25 -3.47
CA THR A 69 -1.65 1.01 -2.53
C THR A 69 -2.43 0.05 -1.65
N VAL A 70 -2.73 0.50 -0.42
CA VAL A 70 -3.49 -0.25 0.58
C VAL A 70 -4.56 0.66 1.13
N GLU A 71 -5.79 0.17 1.19
CA GLU A 71 -6.96 0.86 1.69
C GLU A 71 -7.71 -0.05 2.66
N TRP A 72 -8.29 0.55 3.70
CA TRP A 72 -9.09 -0.18 4.68
C TRP A 72 -10.57 0.11 4.48
N ILE A 73 -11.39 -0.92 4.58
CA ILE A 73 -12.85 -0.84 4.57
C ILE A 73 -13.35 -1.48 5.86
N VAL A 74 -14.14 -0.73 6.63
CA VAL A 74 -14.75 -1.19 7.89
C VAL A 74 -16.25 -1.08 7.73
N ASP A 75 -16.97 -2.22 7.81
CA ASP A 75 -18.41 -2.30 7.56
C ASP A 75 -18.83 -1.51 6.30
N GLU A 76 -18.20 -1.84 5.16
CA GLU A 76 -18.45 -1.23 3.84
C GLU A 76 -17.99 0.23 3.66
N ALA A 77 -17.55 0.91 4.72
CA ALA A 77 -17.06 2.29 4.65
C ALA A 77 -15.53 2.35 4.63
N GLN A 78 -14.97 3.20 3.74
CA GLN A 78 -13.52 3.46 3.72
C GLN A 78 -13.06 4.08 5.04
N ARG A 79 -11.94 3.56 5.57
CA ARG A 79 -11.37 3.97 6.85
C ARG A 79 -9.95 4.50 6.66
N THR A 80 -9.70 5.72 7.15
CA THR A 80 -8.37 6.37 7.09
C THR A 80 -7.82 6.75 8.47
N THR A 81 -8.66 7.05 9.46
CA THR A 81 -8.19 7.38 10.81
C THR A 81 -7.52 6.17 11.47
N GLY A 82 -6.42 6.36 12.20
CA GLY A 82 -5.71 5.23 12.82
C GLY A 82 -5.01 4.29 11.83
N VAL A 83 -5.00 4.62 10.52
CA VAL A 83 -4.26 3.86 9.50
C VAL A 83 -2.81 4.30 9.47
N GLN A 84 -1.88 3.35 9.56
CA GLN A 84 -0.45 3.57 9.47
C GLN A 84 0.17 2.56 8.49
N ALA A 85 0.63 3.05 7.34
CA ALA A 85 1.23 2.21 6.30
C ALA A 85 2.74 2.39 6.24
N SER A 86 3.48 1.30 6.13
CA SER A 86 4.91 1.32 5.88
C SER A 86 5.19 1.80 4.44
N PRO A 87 6.38 2.35 4.16
CA PRO A 87 6.87 2.42 2.79
C PRO A 87 6.97 1.00 2.19
N VAL A 88 6.98 0.93 0.86
CA VAL A 88 7.30 -0.34 0.18
C VAL A 88 8.78 -0.64 0.34
N SER A 89 9.07 -1.78 0.95
CA SER A 89 10.41 -2.30 1.22
C SER A 89 10.75 -3.43 0.23
N LYS A 90 12.05 -3.62 -0.03
CA LYS A 90 12.53 -4.71 -0.89
C LYS A 90 12.78 -5.96 -0.03
N GLN A 91 12.34 -7.12 -0.51
CA GLN A 91 12.57 -8.45 0.05
C GLN A 91 13.71 -9.15 -0.73
N THR A 92 13.84 -10.46 -0.60
CA THR A 92 14.70 -11.30 -1.44
C THR A 92 14.16 -11.38 -2.88
N ASP A 93 14.99 -11.85 -3.81
CA ASP A 93 14.57 -12.21 -5.18
C ASP A 93 13.89 -11.09 -5.99
N ASN A 94 14.25 -9.82 -5.70
CA ASN A 94 13.64 -8.63 -6.31
C ASN A 94 12.13 -8.47 -6.08
N LEU A 95 11.62 -9.10 -5.02
CA LEU A 95 10.24 -8.92 -4.59
C LEU A 95 10.13 -7.77 -3.59
N TYR A 96 8.90 -7.32 -3.37
CA TYR A 96 8.57 -6.21 -2.49
C TYR A 96 7.57 -6.63 -1.42
N MET A 97 7.57 -5.86 -0.34
CA MET A 97 6.63 -6.01 0.78
C MET A 97 6.14 -4.65 1.25
N LYS A 98 4.88 -4.60 1.70
CA LYS A 98 4.28 -3.45 2.38
C LYS A 98 3.34 -3.93 3.48
N THR A 99 3.35 -3.24 4.60
CA THR A 99 2.46 -3.51 5.73
C THR A 99 1.62 -2.28 6.04
N SER A 100 0.35 -2.49 6.38
CA SER A 100 -0.53 -1.44 6.90
C SER A 100 -1.16 -1.89 8.21
N HIS A 101 -1.26 -0.97 9.15
CA HIS A 101 -1.88 -1.18 10.45
C HIS A 101 -3.12 -0.31 10.55
N LEU A 102 -4.18 -0.83 11.14
CA LEU A 102 -5.40 -0.10 11.50
C LEU A 102 -5.59 -0.21 13.00
N SER A 103 -5.50 0.92 13.69
CA SER A 103 -5.68 1.01 15.14
C SER A 103 -7.06 1.56 15.50
N MET A 104 -7.71 0.91 16.47
CA MET A 104 -8.98 1.32 17.07
C MET A 104 -9.09 0.83 18.52
N THR A 105 -10.19 1.14 19.21
CA THR A 105 -10.46 0.56 20.53
C THR A 105 -10.95 -0.87 20.43
N ALA A 106 -10.78 -1.66 21.49
CA ALA A 106 -11.31 -3.02 21.52
C ALA A 106 -12.84 -3.03 21.41
N SER A 107 -13.50 -2.03 21.98
CA SER A 107 -14.95 -1.84 21.89
C SER A 107 -15.41 -1.56 20.46
N GLU A 108 -14.70 -0.70 19.72
CA GLU A 108 -14.98 -0.46 18.29
C GLU A 108 -14.79 -1.76 17.50
N TYR A 109 -13.64 -2.43 17.65
CA TYR A 109 -13.32 -3.66 16.93
C TYR A 109 -14.40 -4.74 17.08
N LYS A 110 -14.88 -4.97 18.31
CA LYS A 110 -15.93 -5.96 18.60
C LYS A 110 -17.31 -5.57 18.09
N ALA A 111 -17.56 -4.27 17.91
CA ALA A 111 -18.83 -3.77 17.39
C ALA A 111 -18.90 -3.82 15.85
N LYS A 112 -17.76 -3.85 15.16
CA LYS A 112 -17.69 -4.04 13.70
C LYS A 112 -17.99 -5.47 13.35
N GLN A 113 -18.49 -5.72 12.14
CA GLN A 113 -18.74 -7.08 11.62
C GLN A 113 -17.64 -7.51 10.66
N THR A 114 -17.18 -6.58 9.83
CA THR A 114 -16.21 -6.86 8.77
C THR A 114 -15.15 -5.77 8.70
N ILE A 115 -13.90 -6.21 8.59
CA ILE A 115 -12.74 -5.36 8.36
C ILE A 115 -12.00 -5.92 7.15
N SER A 116 -11.88 -5.12 6.10
CA SER A 116 -11.22 -5.54 4.87
C SER A 116 -10.01 -4.68 4.57
N CYS A 117 -8.94 -5.32 4.09
CA CYS A 117 -7.78 -4.70 3.51
C CYS A 117 -7.83 -4.87 1.99
N THR A 118 -7.93 -3.76 1.27
CA THR A 118 -7.95 -3.71 -0.19
C THR A 118 -6.60 -3.24 -0.69
N VAL A 119 -5.94 -4.10 -1.47
CA VAL A 119 -4.61 -3.87 -2.02
C VAL A 119 -4.72 -3.71 -3.53
N THR A 120 -4.23 -2.59 -4.06
CA THR A 120 -4.18 -2.36 -5.51
C THR A 120 -2.75 -2.43 -6.01
N HIS A 121 -2.51 -3.36 -6.95
CA HIS A 121 -1.20 -3.61 -7.55
C HIS A 121 -1.36 -3.77 -9.06
N GLN A 122 -0.68 -2.93 -9.84
CA GLN A 122 -0.76 -2.94 -11.31
C GLN A 122 -2.20 -2.87 -11.85
N GLY A 123 -3.06 -2.08 -11.20
CA GLY A 123 -4.48 -1.93 -11.55
C GLY A 123 -5.37 -3.11 -11.16
N LYS A 124 -4.81 -4.18 -10.58
CA LYS A 124 -5.57 -5.30 -10.00
C LYS A 124 -5.83 -5.05 -8.53
N VAL A 125 -7.04 -5.36 -8.10
CA VAL A 125 -7.50 -5.19 -6.72
C VAL A 125 -7.58 -6.56 -6.05
N ILE A 126 -6.97 -6.69 -4.87
CA ILE A 126 -6.99 -7.89 -4.03
C ILE A 126 -7.53 -7.48 -2.67
N THR A 127 -8.63 -8.09 -2.24
CA THR A 127 -9.27 -7.77 -0.96
C THR A 127 -9.21 -8.96 -0.03
N GLN A 128 -8.73 -8.73 1.19
CA GLN A 128 -8.80 -9.69 2.28
C GLN A 128 -9.74 -9.19 3.37
N THR A 129 -10.69 -10.03 3.75
CA THR A 129 -11.74 -9.69 4.71
C THR A 129 -11.61 -10.53 5.97
N LEU A 130 -11.56 -9.84 7.10
CA LEU A 130 -11.65 -10.38 8.43
C LEU A 130 -13.09 -10.23 8.93
N LYS A 131 -13.71 -11.35 9.32
CA LYS A 131 -14.93 -11.34 10.13
C LYS A 131 -14.55 -11.30 11.61
N THR A 132 -15.12 -10.35 12.32
CA THR A 132 -14.89 -10.15 13.76
C THR A 132 -15.74 -11.10 14.62
N SER A 133 -16.81 -11.68 14.04
CA SER A 133 -17.79 -12.53 14.71
C SER A 133 -17.39 -14.01 14.84
N GLU A 134 -16.24 -14.42 14.30
CA GLU A 134 -15.73 -15.80 14.42
C GLU A 134 -14.89 -15.98 15.71
N CYS A 135 -15.30 -15.33 16.80
CA CYS A 135 -14.73 -15.46 18.14
C CYS A 135 -15.43 -16.56 18.94
#